data_AF-A0A5C7F2P1-F1
#
_entry.id   AF-A0A5C7F2P1-F1
#
_cell.length_a   1.000
_cell.length_b   1.000
_cell.length_c   1.000
_cell.angle_alpha   90.00
_cell.angle_beta   90.00
_cell.angle_gamma   90.00
#
_symmetry.space_group_name_H-M   'P 1'
#
loop_
_entity.id
_entity.type
_entity.pdbx_description
1 polymer ?
#
loop_
_entity_poly.entity_id
_entity_poly.type
_entity_poly.pdbx_seq_one_letter_code
_entity_poly.pdbx_strand_id
1 'polypeptide(L)'
;MAFSNDQSRRVRSAVVVVLLIAVISIAAVVLFGGVPAAPKGDAPAGSAQRHAGVQQEGQADGHTMADVDASYGAAAQQLRAKYDANPADPSTLLNLANGYFDWGATAMTHTQGAEDEQHVTDLFNEAIGYYDRYLAEHPGSKSAEVDRAVSIFYAGDRAKAVDTLEAFVAADADFGPAWANLGMFYEADGRVEDARTAYGRAIEADAQNTYNARAYAQQRLDALDGAPAGSSER
;
A
#
# COMPACT_ATOMS: atom_id res chain seq x y z
N MET A 1 -20.54 23.53 -1.79
CA MET A 1 -19.88 22.63 -0.81
C MET A 1 -19.87 21.17 -1.29
N ALA A 2 -19.68 20.89 -2.58
CA ALA A 2 -19.69 19.51 -3.13
C ALA A 2 -18.29 18.98 -3.51
N PHE A 3 -17.25 19.81 -3.43
CA PHE A 3 -15.89 19.47 -3.88
C PHE A 3 -15.08 18.64 -2.87
N SER A 4 -15.38 18.74 -1.56
CA SER A 4 -14.64 18.04 -0.50
C SER A 4 -15.01 16.55 -0.37
N ASN A 5 -16.22 16.17 -0.77
CA ASN A 5 -16.70 14.78 -0.64
C ASN A 5 -16.18 13.84 -1.72
N ASP A 6 -15.85 14.34 -2.92
CA ASP A 6 -15.32 13.50 -3.99
C ASP A 6 -13.82 13.26 -3.81
N GLN A 7 -13.07 14.29 -3.41
CA GLN A 7 -11.63 14.17 -3.14
C GLN A 7 -11.35 13.25 -1.94
N SER A 8 -12.11 13.37 -0.85
CA SER A 8 -11.99 12.47 0.31
C SER A 8 -12.38 11.03 0.00
N ARG A 9 -13.36 10.79 -0.88
CA ARG A 9 -13.70 9.45 -1.37
C ARG A 9 -12.59 8.85 -2.23
N ARG A 10 -12.01 9.63 -3.16
CA ARG A 10 -10.90 9.20 -4.00
C ARG A 10 -9.63 8.87 -3.18
N VAL A 11 -9.30 9.69 -2.18
CA VAL A 11 -8.19 9.42 -1.25
C VAL A 11 -8.45 8.15 -0.44
N ARG A 12 -9.65 8.00 0.14
CA ARG A 12 -10.03 6.77 0.88
C ARG A 12 -9.98 5.52 -0.01
N SER A 13 -10.40 5.63 -1.27
CA SER A 13 -10.32 4.53 -2.24
C SER A 13 -8.88 4.19 -2.64
N ALA A 14 -7.99 5.19 -2.79
CA ALA A 14 -6.58 4.97 -3.09
C ALA A 14 -5.82 4.32 -1.92
N VAL A 15 -6.23 4.57 -0.67
CA VAL A 15 -5.57 4.02 0.51
C VAL A 15 -6.04 2.60 0.87
N VAL A 16 -7.34 2.28 0.71
CA VAL A 16 -7.84 0.89 0.80
C VAL A 16 -7.09 -0.04 -0.18
N VAL A 17 -6.62 0.54 -1.28
CA VAL A 17 -5.91 -0.14 -2.36
C VAL A 17 -4.45 -0.49 -2.02
N VAL A 18 -3.72 0.36 -1.30
CA VAL A 18 -2.35 0.06 -0.83
C VAL A 18 -2.34 -1.18 0.07
N LEU A 19 -3.41 -1.38 0.84
CA LEU A 19 -3.59 -2.53 1.75
C LEU A 19 -3.96 -3.85 1.04
N LEU A 20 -4.28 -3.83 -0.27
CA LEU A 20 -4.71 -5.02 -1.03
C LEU A 20 -3.57 -5.80 -1.70
N ILE A 21 -2.35 -5.26 -1.71
CA ILE A 21 -1.13 -6.00 -2.06
C ILE A 21 -0.53 -6.45 -0.73
N ALA A 22 -0.43 -7.77 -0.53
CA ALA A 22 -0.26 -8.37 0.79
C ALA A 22 1.01 -7.89 1.52
N VAL A 23 0.89 -6.86 2.36
CA VAL A 23 1.82 -6.55 3.43
C VAL A 23 1.20 -7.08 4.72
N ILE A 24 1.86 -8.05 5.35
CA ILE A 24 1.45 -8.55 6.66
C ILE A 24 1.71 -7.41 7.63
N SER A 25 0.63 -6.82 8.16
CA SER A 25 0.73 -5.67 9.06
C SER A 25 1.61 -5.99 10.27
N ILE A 26 2.48 -5.04 10.65
CA ILE A 26 3.29 -5.13 11.88
C ILE A 26 2.41 -5.48 13.10
N ALA A 27 1.15 -5.00 13.14
CA ALA A 27 0.17 -5.34 14.17
C ALA A 27 -0.12 -6.85 14.23
N ALA A 28 -0.23 -7.53 13.08
CA ALA A 28 -0.43 -8.98 13.01
C ALA A 28 0.85 -9.76 13.35
N VAL A 29 2.03 -9.30 12.91
CA VAL A 29 3.33 -9.95 13.18
C VAL A 29 3.67 -9.95 14.67
N VAL A 30 3.35 -8.86 15.37
CA VAL A 30 3.63 -8.69 16.80
C VAL A 30 2.62 -9.45 17.68
N LEU A 31 1.33 -9.46 17.33
CA LEU A 31 0.31 -10.17 18.11
C LEU A 31 0.38 -11.70 17.96
N PHE A 32 0.85 -12.22 16.81
CA PHE A 32 0.87 -13.66 16.54
C PHE A 32 2.25 -14.30 16.48
N GLY A 33 3.32 -13.57 16.81
CA GLY A 33 4.63 -14.15 17.09
C GLY A 33 5.15 -15.08 15.99
N GLY A 34 5.42 -14.53 14.80
CA GLY A 34 6.16 -15.22 13.74
C GLY A 34 5.44 -16.45 13.15
N VAL A 35 4.75 -16.26 12.02
CA VAL A 35 4.36 -17.41 11.20
C VAL A 35 5.54 -17.74 10.27
N PRO A 36 6.12 -18.95 10.34
CA PRO A 36 7.12 -19.37 9.36
C PRO A 36 6.42 -19.59 8.01
N ALA A 37 7.06 -19.18 6.92
CA ALA A 37 6.61 -19.52 5.58
C ALA A 37 6.68 -21.04 5.36
N ALA A 38 5.59 -21.67 4.89
CA ALA A 38 5.61 -22.99 4.26
C ALA A 38 4.28 -23.29 3.51
N PRO A 39 4.26 -24.23 2.54
CA PRO A 39 3.60 -24.04 1.24
C PRO A 39 2.30 -24.82 0.99
N LYS A 40 1.58 -24.37 -0.07
CA LYS A 40 0.55 -25.01 -0.94
C LYS A 40 -0.33 -26.15 -0.36
N GLY A 41 -1.66 -25.97 -0.48
CA GLY A 41 -2.59 -27.07 -0.77
C GLY A 41 -3.92 -27.05 -0.01
N ASP A 42 -5.00 -26.98 -0.81
CA ASP A 42 -6.35 -27.52 -0.57
C ASP A 42 -7.38 -26.76 0.30
N ALA A 43 -8.41 -26.25 -0.40
CA ALA A 43 -9.75 -25.90 0.09
C ALA A 43 -10.58 -27.20 0.42
N PRO A 44 -11.83 -27.21 0.95
CA PRO A 44 -12.90 -26.19 0.76
C PRO A 44 -13.97 -25.99 1.89
N ALA A 45 -14.84 -24.99 1.61
CA ALA A 45 -16.29 -24.86 1.91
C ALA A 45 -16.82 -24.70 3.35
N GLY A 46 -17.75 -23.75 3.52
CA GLY A 46 -18.67 -23.69 4.67
C GLY A 46 -19.50 -22.40 4.76
N SER A 47 -20.71 -22.42 4.19
CA SER A 47 -21.76 -21.39 4.29
C SER A 47 -22.39 -21.29 5.69
N ALA A 48 -22.70 -20.07 6.17
CA ALA A 48 -23.85 -19.83 7.06
C ALA A 48 -24.26 -18.34 7.12
N GLN A 49 -25.42 -18.04 6.53
CA GLN A 49 -26.23 -16.84 6.79
C GLN A 49 -26.79 -16.86 8.22
N ARG A 50 -26.81 -15.71 8.92
CA ARG A 50 -27.95 -15.29 9.77
C ARG A 50 -28.03 -13.75 9.85
N HIS A 51 -29.15 -13.21 9.36
CA HIS A 51 -29.64 -11.87 9.66
C HIS A 51 -30.18 -11.81 11.09
N ALA A 52 -29.78 -10.80 11.84
CA ALA A 52 -30.56 -10.27 12.97
C ALA A 52 -30.36 -8.75 13.01
N GLY A 53 -31.45 -8.01 12.82
CA GLY A 53 -31.46 -6.56 12.92
C GLY A 53 -31.24 -6.12 14.36
N VAL A 54 -30.30 -5.21 14.55
CA VAL A 54 -30.20 -4.34 15.73
C VAL A 54 -30.08 -2.92 15.19
N GLN A 55 -30.84 -2.03 15.83
CA GLN A 55 -30.96 -0.61 15.53
C GLN A 55 -29.57 0.01 15.34
N GLN A 56 -29.34 0.58 14.17
CA GLN A 56 -28.11 1.31 13.86
C GLN A 56 -28.23 2.71 14.46
N GLU A 57 -28.04 2.81 15.77
CA GLU A 57 -27.66 4.06 16.41
C GLU A 57 -26.25 4.40 15.92
N GLY A 58 -26.05 5.64 15.47
CA GLY A 58 -24.82 6.08 14.81
C GLY A 58 -23.61 6.00 15.73
N GLN A 59 -22.86 4.91 15.64
CA GLN A 59 -21.48 4.83 16.10
C GLN A 59 -20.57 5.11 14.90
N ALA A 60 -20.19 6.38 14.78
CA ALA A 60 -18.90 6.71 14.22
C ALA A 60 -17.86 6.26 15.24
N ASP A 61 -17.56 4.96 15.29
CA ASP A 61 -16.37 4.45 15.99
C ASP A 61 -15.18 4.84 15.11
N GLY A 62 -14.86 6.13 15.14
CA GLY A 62 -13.80 6.76 14.36
C GLY A 62 -12.48 6.45 15.01
N HIS A 63 -11.73 5.49 14.46
CA HIS A 63 -10.30 5.40 14.70
C HIS A 63 -9.70 6.77 14.38
N THR A 64 -9.10 7.42 15.37
CA THR A 64 -8.42 8.70 15.19
C THR A 64 -6.97 8.46 14.74
N MET A 65 -6.27 9.50 14.25
CA MET A 65 -4.82 9.41 14.00
C MET A 65 -4.08 8.90 15.25
N ALA A 66 -4.48 9.37 16.43
CA ALA A 66 -3.90 8.94 17.70
C ALA A 66 -4.09 7.43 17.99
N ASP A 67 -5.24 6.86 17.61
CA ASP A 67 -5.48 5.41 17.78
C ASP A 67 -4.60 4.58 16.83
N VAL A 68 -4.42 5.06 15.60
CA VAL A 68 -3.50 4.47 14.62
C VAL A 68 -2.07 4.51 15.18
N ASP A 69 -1.63 5.68 15.62
CA ASP A 69 -0.28 5.88 16.15
C ASP A 69 0.01 5.04 17.40
N ALA A 70 -0.96 4.92 18.30
CA ALA A 70 -0.81 4.09 19.49
C ALA A 70 -0.62 2.60 19.12
N SER A 71 -1.37 2.11 18.13
CA SER A 71 -1.30 0.71 17.70
C SER A 71 0.01 0.41 16.96
N TYR A 72 0.33 1.18 15.93
CA TYR A 72 1.51 0.96 15.11
C TYR A 72 2.80 1.35 15.84
N GLY A 73 2.79 2.43 16.61
CA GLY A 73 3.95 2.91 17.37
C GLY A 73 4.43 1.90 18.41
N ALA A 74 3.51 1.27 19.16
CA ALA A 74 3.87 0.22 20.12
C ALA A 74 4.53 -0.99 19.44
N ALA A 75 4.00 -1.39 18.28
CA ALA A 75 4.52 -2.53 17.54
C ALA A 75 5.87 -2.22 16.84
N ALA A 76 6.02 -1.01 16.28
CA ALA A 76 7.29 -0.51 15.74
C ALA A 76 8.37 -0.44 16.82
N GLN A 77 8.05 0.02 18.03
CA GLN A 77 8.98 0.07 19.16
C GLN A 77 9.50 -1.33 19.53
N GLN A 78 8.63 -2.34 19.53
CA GLN A 78 9.04 -3.73 19.82
C GLN A 78 9.95 -4.30 18.73
N LEU A 79 9.65 -4.06 17.46
CA LEU A 79 10.50 -4.48 16.36
C LEU A 79 11.83 -3.74 16.35
N ARG A 80 11.85 -2.46 16.71
CA ARG A 80 13.07 -1.67 16.85
C ARG A 80 13.96 -2.25 17.96
N ALA A 81 13.39 -2.61 19.11
CA ALA A 81 14.15 -3.26 20.17
C ALA A 81 14.75 -4.61 19.73
N LYS A 82 14.01 -5.41 18.94
CA LYS A 82 14.54 -6.65 18.34
C LYS A 82 15.67 -6.37 17.35
N TYR A 83 15.51 -5.34 16.53
CA TYR A 83 16.53 -4.92 15.57
C TYR A 83 17.80 -4.45 16.27
N ASP A 84 17.68 -3.59 17.28
CA ASP A 84 18.82 -3.08 18.02
C ASP A 84 19.56 -4.21 18.78
N ALA A 85 18.86 -5.25 19.21
CA ALA A 85 19.45 -6.45 19.82
C ALA A 85 20.15 -7.36 18.81
N ASN A 86 19.70 -7.39 17.55
CA ASN A 86 20.33 -8.15 16.47
C ASN A 86 20.23 -7.43 15.11
N PRO A 87 21.12 -6.44 14.85
CA PRO A 87 21.03 -5.62 13.63
C PRO A 87 21.29 -6.38 12.33
N ALA A 88 21.82 -7.60 12.42
CA ALA A 88 22.11 -8.46 11.30
C ALA A 88 20.92 -9.34 10.88
N ASP A 89 19.79 -9.31 11.61
CA ASP A 89 18.59 -10.03 11.22
C ASP A 89 17.82 -9.29 10.11
N PRO A 90 17.85 -9.80 8.87
CA PRO A 90 17.21 -9.13 7.75
C PRO A 90 15.69 -9.16 7.84
N SER A 91 15.11 -10.16 8.54
CA SER A 91 13.66 -10.26 8.72
C SER A 91 13.15 -9.14 9.61
N THR A 92 13.84 -8.84 10.70
CA THR A 92 13.43 -7.73 11.59
C THR A 92 13.56 -6.37 10.88
N LEU A 93 14.61 -6.18 10.07
CA LEU A 93 14.78 -4.97 9.29
C LEU A 93 13.69 -4.78 8.23
N LEU A 94 13.37 -5.83 7.47
CA LEU A 94 12.28 -5.79 6.50
C LEU A 94 10.92 -5.57 7.17
N ASN A 95 10.69 -6.21 8.31
CA ASN A 95 9.45 -6.03 9.06
C ASN A 95 9.29 -4.58 9.55
N LEU A 96 10.37 -3.92 9.98
CA LEU A 96 10.34 -2.49 10.31
C LEU A 96 9.95 -1.64 9.11
N ALA A 97 10.58 -1.85 7.95
CA ALA A 97 10.23 -1.13 6.73
C ALA A 97 8.74 -1.28 6.39
N ASN A 98 8.27 -2.53 6.35
CA ASN A 98 6.91 -2.88 5.96
C ASN A 98 5.84 -2.26 6.85
N GLY A 99 6.01 -2.20 8.17
CA GLY A 99 4.95 -1.57 8.96
C GLY A 99 5.15 -0.11 9.30
N TYR A 100 6.31 0.52 9.03
CA TYR A 100 6.29 1.97 8.84
C TYR A 100 5.52 2.34 7.57
N PHE A 101 5.65 1.52 6.51
CA PHE A 101 4.83 1.65 5.31
C PHE A 101 3.32 1.44 5.62
N ASP A 102 2.95 0.37 6.31
CA ASP A 102 1.53 0.13 6.67
C ASP A 102 0.98 1.19 7.63
N TRP A 103 1.82 1.70 8.53
CA TRP A 103 1.45 2.79 9.42
C TRP A 103 1.18 4.05 8.61
N GLY A 104 2.10 4.46 7.73
CA GLY A 104 1.89 5.59 6.83
C GLY A 104 0.63 5.42 5.98
N ALA A 105 0.42 4.24 5.39
CA ALA A 105 -0.77 3.93 4.62
C ALA A 105 -2.05 4.05 5.44
N THR A 106 -2.08 3.52 6.67
CA THR A 106 -3.26 3.64 7.53
C THR A 106 -3.48 5.08 8.00
N ALA A 107 -2.41 5.78 8.37
CA ALA A 107 -2.43 7.17 8.82
C ALA A 107 -3.01 8.10 7.74
N MET A 108 -2.69 7.87 6.46
CA MET A 108 -3.29 8.63 5.34
C MET A 108 -4.82 8.64 5.31
N THR A 109 -5.50 7.62 5.84
CA THR A 109 -6.98 7.63 5.87
C THR A 109 -7.57 8.53 6.96
N HIS A 110 -6.74 9.01 7.88
CA HIS A 110 -7.13 9.73 9.08
C HIS A 110 -6.62 11.18 9.13
N THR A 111 -5.98 11.65 8.04
CA THR A 111 -5.42 13.00 7.95
C THR A 111 -6.52 14.07 7.93
N GLN A 112 -6.43 15.06 8.81
CA GLN A 112 -7.36 16.19 8.92
C GLN A 112 -6.68 17.56 8.72
N GLY A 113 -5.35 17.60 8.64
CA GLY A 113 -4.60 18.83 8.37
C GLY A 113 -3.13 18.59 8.07
N ALA A 114 -2.40 19.69 7.87
CA ALA A 114 -1.00 19.67 7.46
C ALA A 114 -0.06 18.96 8.45
N GLU A 115 -0.38 18.96 9.75
CA GLU A 115 0.39 18.22 10.76
C GLU A 115 0.28 16.71 10.54
N ASP A 116 -0.93 16.21 10.24
CA ASP A 116 -1.16 14.80 9.93
C ASP A 116 -0.50 14.40 8.60
N GLU A 117 -0.53 15.29 7.59
CA GLU A 117 0.14 15.08 6.30
C GLU A 117 1.67 15.01 6.46
N GLN A 118 2.23 15.87 7.32
CA GLN A 118 3.66 15.82 7.65
C GLN A 118 4.00 14.53 8.40
N HIS A 119 3.17 14.13 9.38
CA HIS A 119 3.37 12.88 10.10
C HIS A 119 3.35 11.66 9.16
N VAL A 120 2.39 11.60 8.23
CA VAL A 120 2.37 10.58 7.17
C VAL A 120 3.67 10.61 6.34
N THR A 121 4.13 11.79 5.96
CA THR A 121 5.38 11.96 5.20
C THR A 121 6.58 11.41 5.98
N ASP A 122 6.64 11.68 7.29
CA ASP A 122 7.71 11.20 8.17
C ASP A 122 7.68 9.67 8.30
N LEU A 123 6.49 9.06 8.40
CA LEU A 123 6.33 7.60 8.43
C LEU A 123 6.85 6.93 7.15
N PHE A 124 6.54 7.51 5.98
CA PHE A 124 7.07 6.99 4.72
C PHE A 124 8.59 7.20 4.59
N ASN A 125 9.13 8.31 5.11
CA ASN A 125 10.58 8.52 5.15
C ASN A 125 11.30 7.49 6.04
N GLU A 126 10.72 7.12 7.18
CA GLU A 126 11.22 6.02 8.00
C GLU A 126 11.18 4.68 7.23
N ALA A 127 10.07 4.37 6.55
CA ALA A 127 9.95 3.17 5.71
C ALA A 127 11.06 3.12 4.64
N ILE A 128 11.29 4.23 3.92
CA ILE A 128 12.38 4.37 2.93
C ILE A 128 13.73 4.06 3.57
N GLY A 129 14.01 4.63 4.75
CA GLY A 129 15.27 4.42 5.46
C GLY A 129 15.53 2.95 5.80
N TYR A 130 14.51 2.21 6.24
CA TYR A 130 14.65 0.77 6.51
C TYR A 130 14.74 -0.06 5.23
N TYR A 131 13.96 0.26 4.18
CA TYR A 131 14.09 -0.40 2.88
C TYR A 131 15.48 -0.18 2.27
N ASP A 132 16.04 1.02 2.34
CA ASP A 132 17.39 1.33 1.85
C ASP A 132 18.44 0.46 2.53
N ARG A 133 18.36 0.31 3.86
CA ARG A 133 19.26 -0.55 4.63
C ARG A 133 19.08 -2.02 4.30
N TYR A 134 17.84 -2.47 4.10
CA TYR A 134 17.56 -3.85 3.71
C TYR A 134 18.11 -4.17 2.32
N LEU A 135 17.86 -3.30 1.35
CA LEU A 135 18.28 -3.48 -0.05
C LEU A 135 19.80 -3.38 -0.24
N ALA A 136 20.51 -2.68 0.64
CA ALA A 136 21.97 -2.66 0.64
C ALA A 136 22.59 -4.06 0.82
N GLU A 137 21.94 -4.92 1.63
CA GLU A 137 22.39 -6.29 1.90
C GLU A 137 21.63 -7.34 1.04
N HIS A 138 20.47 -6.97 0.52
CA HIS A 138 19.58 -7.84 -0.26
C HIS A 138 19.17 -7.20 -1.61
N PRO A 139 20.14 -6.93 -2.50
CA PRO A 139 19.83 -6.39 -3.81
C PRO A 139 18.98 -7.36 -4.63
N GLY A 140 18.03 -6.85 -5.41
CA GLY A 140 17.13 -7.65 -6.24
C GLY A 140 15.89 -8.17 -5.52
N SER A 141 15.63 -7.72 -4.28
CA SER A 141 14.35 -7.98 -3.62
C SER A 141 13.25 -7.12 -4.25
N LYS A 142 12.61 -7.66 -5.30
CA LYS A 142 11.62 -6.96 -6.12
C LYS A 142 10.51 -6.28 -5.32
N SER A 143 9.93 -6.99 -4.35
CA SER A 143 8.89 -6.43 -3.48
C SER A 143 9.41 -5.23 -2.67
N ALA A 144 10.57 -5.35 -2.03
CA ALA A 144 11.14 -4.25 -1.25
C ALA A 144 11.55 -3.05 -2.12
N GLU A 145 12.03 -3.28 -3.35
CA GLU A 145 12.31 -2.21 -4.32
C GLU A 145 11.04 -1.45 -4.73
N VAL A 146 9.94 -2.18 -4.98
CA VAL A 146 8.64 -1.58 -5.31
C VAL A 146 8.03 -0.85 -4.12
N ASP A 147 7.98 -1.47 -2.94
CA ASP A 147 7.38 -0.86 -1.74
C ASP A 147 8.15 0.41 -1.30
N ARG A 148 9.48 0.41 -1.50
CA ARG A 148 10.29 1.61 -1.35
C ARG A 148 9.90 2.71 -2.33
N ALA A 149 9.68 2.39 -3.60
CA ALA A 149 9.24 3.38 -4.58
C ALA A 149 7.85 3.95 -4.24
N VAL A 150 6.93 3.10 -3.75
CA VAL A 150 5.62 3.54 -3.24
C VAL A 150 5.78 4.44 -2.02
N SER A 151 6.70 4.14 -1.11
CA SER A 151 7.02 5.01 0.02
C SER A 151 7.54 6.38 -0.45
N ILE A 152 8.42 6.42 -1.46
CA ILE A 152 8.92 7.67 -2.06
C ILE A 152 7.76 8.50 -2.64
N PHE A 153 6.81 7.84 -3.32
CA PHE A 153 5.64 8.51 -3.89
C PHE A 153 4.80 9.19 -2.80
N TYR A 154 4.51 8.49 -1.70
CA TYR A 154 3.71 9.04 -0.61
C TYR A 154 4.46 10.00 0.32
N ALA A 155 5.79 9.93 0.37
CA ALA A 155 6.63 10.95 1.00
C ALA A 155 6.70 12.26 0.18
N GLY A 156 6.10 12.30 -1.01
CA GLY A 156 5.90 13.51 -1.82
C GLY A 156 6.83 13.64 -3.02
N ASP A 157 7.85 12.81 -3.17
CA ASP A 157 8.76 12.82 -4.34
C ASP A 157 8.21 11.94 -5.47
N ARG A 158 7.05 12.34 -6.01
CA ARG A 158 6.30 11.58 -7.02
C ARG A 158 7.10 11.34 -8.30
N ALA A 159 7.85 12.36 -8.75
CA ALA A 159 8.66 12.27 -9.97
C ALA A 159 9.73 11.18 -9.82
N LYS A 160 10.48 11.17 -8.71
CA LYS A 160 11.47 10.13 -8.45
C LYS A 160 10.84 8.73 -8.34
N ALA A 161 9.66 8.61 -7.75
CA ALA A 161 8.96 7.33 -7.64
C ALA A 161 8.56 6.77 -9.02
N VAL A 162 8.04 7.62 -9.90
CA VAL A 162 7.75 7.27 -11.30
C VAL A 162 9.02 6.84 -12.02
N ASP A 163 10.07 7.66 -12.01
CA ASP A 163 11.35 7.33 -12.66
C ASP A 163 11.93 6.00 -12.14
N THR A 164 11.79 5.75 -10.83
CA THR A 164 12.26 4.50 -10.21
C THR A 164 11.49 3.29 -10.74
N LEU A 165 10.16 3.35 -10.81
CA LEU A 165 9.37 2.23 -11.32
C LEU A 165 9.45 2.08 -12.84
N GLU A 166 9.58 3.16 -13.60
CA GLU A 166 9.86 3.10 -15.05
C GLU A 166 11.17 2.36 -15.32
N ALA A 167 12.23 2.68 -14.57
CA ALA A 167 13.51 1.98 -14.67
C ALA A 167 13.39 0.51 -14.24
N PHE A 168 12.64 0.23 -13.16
CA PHE A 168 12.41 -1.14 -12.69
C PHE A 168 11.75 -1.99 -13.78
N VAL A 169 10.63 -1.53 -14.35
CA VAL A 169 9.86 -2.31 -15.33
C VAL A 169 10.55 -2.43 -16.70
N ALA A 170 11.46 -1.50 -17.01
CA ALA A 170 12.33 -1.62 -18.18
C ALA A 170 13.37 -2.73 -18.01
N ALA A 171 13.83 -2.98 -16.78
CA ALA A 171 14.77 -4.06 -16.46
C ALA A 171 14.06 -5.41 -16.21
N ASP A 172 12.88 -5.37 -15.60
CA ASP A 172 12.09 -6.55 -15.25
C ASP A 172 10.59 -6.31 -15.51
N ALA A 173 10.14 -6.75 -16.69
CA ALA A 173 8.76 -6.55 -17.13
C ALA A 173 7.77 -7.57 -16.54
N ASP A 174 8.23 -8.62 -15.84
CA ASP A 174 7.38 -9.73 -15.41
C ASP A 174 6.85 -9.56 -13.98
N PHE A 175 7.25 -8.49 -13.27
CA PHE A 175 6.77 -8.22 -11.92
C PHE A 175 5.51 -7.33 -11.95
N GLY A 176 4.34 -7.97 -12.00
CA GLY A 176 3.03 -7.30 -12.05
C GLY A 176 2.80 -6.19 -11.01
N PRO A 177 3.23 -6.32 -9.75
CA PRO A 177 3.10 -5.25 -8.76
C PRO A 177 3.79 -3.92 -9.15
N ALA A 178 4.92 -3.98 -9.86
CA ALA A 178 5.60 -2.76 -10.32
C ALA A 178 4.75 -2.02 -11.36
N TRP A 179 4.20 -2.75 -12.34
CA TRP A 179 3.30 -2.18 -13.35
C TRP A 179 2.01 -1.61 -12.74
N ALA A 180 1.43 -2.30 -11.76
CA ALA A 180 0.23 -1.83 -11.06
C ALA A 180 0.48 -0.51 -10.29
N ASN A 181 1.60 -0.41 -9.59
CA ASN A 181 1.98 0.82 -8.89
C ASN A 181 2.35 1.94 -9.85
N LEU A 182 3.05 1.64 -10.95
CA LEU A 182 3.33 2.62 -11.99
C LEU A 182 2.05 3.19 -12.62
N GLY A 183 1.04 2.33 -12.86
CA GLY A 183 -0.28 2.77 -13.30
C GLY A 183 -0.97 3.71 -12.30
N MET A 184 -0.85 3.40 -11.01
CA MET A 184 -1.36 4.27 -9.94
C MET A 184 -0.66 5.62 -9.90
N PHE A 185 0.66 5.65 -10.07
CA PHE A 185 1.41 6.90 -10.07
C PHE A 185 1.03 7.77 -11.27
N TYR A 186 0.95 7.19 -12.47
CA TYR A 186 0.48 7.91 -13.66
C TYR A 186 -0.94 8.43 -13.50
N GLU A 187 -1.84 7.65 -12.91
CA GLU A 187 -3.22 8.08 -12.68
C GLU A 187 -3.25 9.29 -11.72
N ALA A 188 -2.47 9.26 -10.65
CA ALA A 188 -2.38 10.36 -9.70
C ALA A 188 -1.79 11.64 -10.32
N ASP A 189 -0.92 11.51 -11.31
CA ASP A 189 -0.38 12.62 -12.10
C ASP A 189 -1.30 13.06 -13.26
N GLY A 190 -2.46 12.41 -13.44
CA GLY A 190 -3.41 12.70 -14.52
C GLY A 190 -3.01 12.17 -15.88
N ARG A 191 -1.95 11.35 -15.97
CA ARG A 191 -1.47 10.67 -17.19
C ARG A 191 -2.31 9.41 -17.46
N VAL A 192 -3.59 9.61 -17.76
CA VAL A 192 -4.59 8.52 -17.84
C VAL A 192 -4.24 7.43 -18.85
N GLU A 193 -3.76 7.77 -20.05
CA GLU A 193 -3.42 6.77 -21.07
C GLU A 193 -2.18 5.93 -20.69
N ASP A 194 -1.20 6.56 -20.03
CA ASP A 194 -0.03 5.85 -19.51
C ASP A 194 -0.45 4.92 -18.36
N ALA A 195 -1.36 5.37 -17.49
CA ALA A 195 -1.94 4.55 -16.44
C ALA A 195 -2.65 3.31 -17.01
N ARG A 196 -3.50 3.48 -18.03
CA ARG A 196 -4.18 2.38 -18.72
C ARG A 196 -3.20 1.37 -19.30
N THR A 197 -2.14 1.86 -19.96
CA THR A 197 -1.09 1.01 -20.51
C THR A 197 -0.41 0.21 -19.41
N ALA A 198 0.03 0.87 -18.34
CA ALA A 198 0.69 0.21 -17.21
C ALA A 198 -0.22 -0.82 -16.51
N TYR A 199 -1.50 -0.50 -16.28
CA TYR A 199 -2.46 -1.46 -15.72
C TYR A 199 -2.69 -2.66 -16.64
N GLY A 200 -2.75 -2.47 -17.96
CA GLY A 200 -2.80 -3.57 -18.93
C GLY A 200 -1.58 -4.50 -18.80
N ARG A 201 -0.38 -3.92 -18.66
CA ARG A 201 0.86 -4.70 -18.44
C ARG A 201 0.86 -5.43 -17.09
N ALA A 202 0.28 -4.85 -16.05
CA ALA A 202 0.12 -5.52 -14.75
C ALA A 202 -0.75 -6.78 -14.85
N ILE A 203 -1.83 -6.74 -15.64
CA ILE A 203 -2.74 -7.87 -15.90
C ILE A 203 -2.03 -9.01 -16.65
N GLU A 204 -1.15 -8.65 -17.60
CA GLU A 204 -0.31 -9.60 -18.35
C GLU A 204 0.76 -10.24 -17.44
N ALA A 205 1.50 -9.42 -16.70
CA ALA A 205 2.61 -9.86 -15.85
C ALA A 205 2.15 -10.68 -14.63
N ASP A 206 0.96 -10.40 -14.10
CA ASP A 206 0.33 -11.18 -13.02
C ASP A 206 -0.89 -11.98 -13.53
N ALA A 207 -0.74 -12.69 -14.66
CA ALA A 207 -1.84 -13.43 -15.29
C ALA A 207 -2.55 -14.43 -14.35
N GLN A 208 -1.81 -15.00 -13.39
CA GLN A 208 -2.35 -15.94 -12.40
C GLN A 208 -2.88 -15.24 -11.13
N ASN A 209 -2.81 -13.92 -11.06
CA ASN A 209 -3.20 -13.10 -9.91
C ASN A 209 -2.51 -13.52 -8.60
N THR A 210 -1.25 -13.91 -8.68
CA THR A 210 -0.44 -14.36 -7.53
C THR A 210 -0.19 -13.22 -6.54
N TYR A 211 -0.03 -12.00 -7.05
CA TYR A 211 0.24 -10.82 -6.23
C TYR A 211 -0.98 -9.91 -6.06
N ASN A 212 -2.15 -10.36 -6.52
CA ASN A 212 -3.38 -9.58 -6.61
C ASN A 212 -3.28 -8.34 -7.54
N ALA A 213 -2.16 -8.18 -8.26
CA ALA A 213 -1.91 -7.01 -9.10
C ALA A 213 -2.84 -6.98 -10.31
N ARG A 214 -3.17 -8.16 -10.86
CA ARG A 214 -4.15 -8.29 -11.95
C ARG A 214 -5.55 -7.83 -11.52
N ALA A 215 -6.05 -8.32 -10.38
CA ALA A 215 -7.37 -7.96 -9.90
C ALA A 215 -7.47 -6.46 -9.60
N TYR A 216 -6.44 -5.92 -8.95
CA TYR A 216 -6.33 -4.48 -8.70
C TYR A 216 -6.32 -3.67 -10.00
N ALA A 217 -5.46 -4.02 -10.95
CA ALA A 217 -5.33 -3.31 -12.22
C ALA A 217 -6.64 -3.36 -13.04
N GLN A 218 -7.35 -4.50 -13.04
CA GLN A 218 -8.66 -4.60 -13.68
C GLN A 218 -9.68 -3.64 -13.07
N GLN A 219 -9.76 -3.59 -11.74
CA GLN A 219 -10.65 -2.66 -11.05
C GLN A 219 -10.34 -1.20 -11.41
N ARG A 220 -9.05 -0.84 -11.56
CA ARG A 220 -8.65 0.51 -11.96
C ARG A 220 -9.02 0.83 -13.41
N LEU A 221 -8.82 -0.11 -14.34
CA LEU A 221 -9.26 0.06 -15.73
C LEU A 221 -10.77 0.26 -15.83
N ASP A 222 -11.55 -0.57 -15.13
CA ASP A 222 -13.01 -0.45 -15.10
C ASP A 222 -13.46 0.92 -14.55
N ALA A 223 -12.77 1.43 -13.53
CA ALA A 223 -13.03 2.76 -12.97
C ALA A 223 -12.69 3.89 -13.96
N LEU A 224 -11.59 3.76 -14.72
CA LEU A 224 -11.21 4.73 -15.74
C LEU A 224 -12.18 4.72 -16.94
N ASP A 225 -12.73 3.56 -17.30
CA ASP A 225 -13.73 3.40 -18.37
C ASP A 225 -15.13 3.86 -17.96
N GLY A 226 -15.49 3.68 -16.68
CA GLY A 226 -16.75 4.15 -16.12
C GLY A 226 -16.80 5.65 -15.84
N ALA A 227 -15.66 6.35 -15.91
CA ALA A 227 -15.62 7.80 -15.77
C ALA A 227 -16.23 8.45 -17.03
N PRO A 228 -17.22 9.36 -16.89
CA PRO A 228 -17.80 10.02 -18.05
C PRO A 228 -16.70 10.72 -18.85
N ALA A 229 -16.58 10.37 -20.13
CA ALA A 229 -15.65 11.01 -21.04
C ALA A 229 -15.98 12.51 -21.12
N GLY A 230 -15.14 13.34 -20.50
CA GLY A 230 -15.23 14.80 -20.61
C GLY A 230 -15.76 15.50 -19.37
N SER A 231 -14.84 15.92 -18.50
CA SER A 231 -14.87 17.28 -17.95
C SER A 231 -13.65 18.06 -18.45
N SER A 232 -13.35 17.91 -19.74
CA SER A 232 -12.62 18.93 -20.50
C SER A 232 -13.64 19.99 -20.96
N GLU A 233 -14.25 20.70 -20.02
CA GLU A 233 -14.98 21.93 -20.30
C GLU A 233 -14.18 23.13 -19.80
N ARG A 234 -13.50 23.76 -20.77
CA ARG A 234 -13.10 25.18 -20.95
C ARG A 234 -12.70 26.01 -19.73
#